data_AF-A0A6L3W587-F1
#
_entry.id   AF-A0A6L3W587-F1
#
_cell.length_a   1.000
_cell.length_b   1.000
_cell.length_c   1.000
_cell.angle_alpha   90.00
_cell.angle_beta   90.00
_cell.angle_gamma   90.00
#
_symmetry.space_group_name_H-M   'P 1'
#
loop_
_entity.id
_entity.type
_entity.pdbx_description
1 polymer ?
#
loop_
_entity_poly.entity_id
_entity_poly.type
_entity_poly.pdbx_seq_one_letter_code
_entity_poly.pdbx_strand_id
1 'polypeptide(L)'
;MLRRGRTAPASMGGLAREVGDTCVARTWPNSLGQYCGAAGVGDYLLNITIAKRSERYQDAASDLGHCLLLLSSGPQAHPGFFTATDTPDRSLSWSMGLCGVLSSFRLAHCSPGCLPDLPAMSAGRSVPHPSHTP
;
A
#
# COMPACT_ATOMS: atom_id res chain seq x y z
N MET A 1 9.58 -40.53 -3.96
CA MET A 1 8.11 -40.72 -3.86
C MET A 1 7.50 -39.54 -3.13
N LEU A 2 6.84 -38.60 -3.82
CA LEU A 2 5.95 -37.61 -3.22
C LEU A 2 4.85 -37.33 -4.24
N ARG A 3 3.79 -38.14 -4.17
CA ARG A 3 2.59 -37.98 -4.97
C ARG A 3 1.78 -36.85 -4.32
N ARG A 4 2.00 -35.59 -4.74
CA ARG A 4 1.06 -34.51 -4.38
C ARG A 4 -0.28 -34.84 -5.04
N GLY A 5 -1.22 -35.29 -4.22
CA GLY A 5 -2.61 -35.46 -4.62
C GLY A 5 -3.09 -34.17 -5.28
N ARG A 6 -3.55 -34.29 -6.51
CA ARG A 6 -4.16 -33.20 -7.27
C ARG A 6 -5.45 -32.83 -6.54
N THR A 7 -5.39 -31.81 -5.69
CA THR A 7 -6.57 -31.17 -5.10
C THR A 7 -7.45 -30.67 -6.24
N ALA A 8 -8.77 -30.73 -6.06
CA ALA A 8 -9.72 -30.10 -6.99
C ALA A 8 -9.28 -28.65 -7.28
N PRO A 9 -9.56 -28.08 -8.47
CA PRO A 9 -9.20 -26.69 -8.73
C PRO A 9 -9.86 -25.85 -7.64
N ALA A 10 -9.02 -25.30 -6.75
CA ALA A 10 -9.50 -24.37 -5.75
C ALA A 10 -10.25 -23.28 -6.51
N SER A 11 -11.47 -22.96 -6.06
CA SER A 11 -12.22 -21.88 -6.68
C SER A 11 -11.34 -20.63 -6.66
N MET A 12 -11.48 -19.76 -7.66
CA MET A 12 -10.66 -18.54 -7.73
C MET A 12 -10.76 -17.72 -6.43
N GLY A 13 -11.93 -17.74 -5.77
CA GLY A 13 -12.12 -17.12 -4.45
C GLY A 13 -11.42 -17.86 -3.30
N GLY A 14 -11.28 -19.18 -3.37
CA GLY A 14 -10.50 -19.97 -2.42
C GLY A 14 -9.00 -19.69 -2.53
N LEU A 15 -8.48 -19.65 -3.76
CA LEU A 15 -7.08 -19.26 -4.02
C LEU A 15 -6.81 -17.83 -3.57
N ALA A 16 -7.72 -16.91 -3.87
CA ALA A 16 -7.57 -15.53 -3.42
C ALA A 16 -7.47 -15.45 -1.88
N ARG A 17 -8.28 -16.22 -1.17
CA ARG A 17 -8.22 -16.26 0.29
C ARG A 17 -6.87 -16.80 0.80
N GLU A 18 -6.38 -17.89 0.21
CA GLU A 18 -5.10 -18.49 0.58
C GLU A 18 -3.91 -17.52 0.36
N VAL A 19 -3.92 -16.79 -0.76
CA VAL A 19 -2.93 -15.74 -1.01
C VAL A 19 -3.07 -14.61 0.01
N GLY A 20 -4.30 -14.19 0.33
CA GLY A 20 -4.56 -13.17 1.35
C GLY A 20 -4.04 -13.57 2.72
N ASP A 21 -4.29 -14.82 3.12
CA ASP A 21 -3.79 -15.38 4.38
C ASP A 21 -2.25 -15.39 4.41
N THR A 22 -1.61 -15.69 3.28
CA THR A 22 -0.15 -15.65 3.14
C THR A 22 0.40 -14.22 3.22
N CYS A 23 -0.28 -13.24 2.62
CA CYS A 23 0.09 -11.83 2.67
C CYS A 23 0.01 -11.29 4.10
N VAL A 24 -1.05 -11.61 4.85
CA VAL A 24 -1.22 -11.20 6.25
C VAL A 24 -0.16 -11.83 7.17
N ALA A 25 0.25 -13.08 6.89
CA ALA A 25 1.18 -13.82 7.74
C ALA A 25 2.66 -13.50 7.52
N ARG A 26 3.03 -12.77 6.45
CA ARG A 26 4.43 -12.50 6.09
C ARG A 26 4.90 -11.13 6.53
N THR A 27 6.22 -11.03 6.76
CA THR A 27 6.89 -9.74 6.93
C THR A 27 6.68 -8.87 5.70
N TRP A 28 6.26 -7.63 5.93
CA TRP A 28 5.93 -6.67 4.88
C TRP A 28 7.15 -6.33 4.02
N PRO A 29 6.95 -6.06 2.71
CA PRO A 29 8.04 -5.72 1.82
C PRO A 29 8.68 -4.37 2.18
N ASN A 30 10.02 -4.32 2.12
CA ASN A 30 10.81 -3.10 2.34
C ASN A 30 10.81 -2.14 1.12
N SER A 31 9.80 -2.22 0.25
CA SER A 31 9.70 -1.38 -0.94
C SER A 31 8.27 -0.84 -1.10
N LEU A 32 8.14 0.38 -1.58
CA LEU A 32 6.85 1.08 -1.67
C LEU A 32 5.99 0.65 -2.86
N GLY A 33 6.60 0.28 -4.00
CA GLY A 33 5.93 0.16 -5.30
C GLY A 33 4.98 -1.03 -5.48
N GLN A 34 4.37 -1.12 -6.66
CA GLN A 34 3.39 -2.16 -7.02
C GLN A 34 4.03 -3.52 -7.35
N TYR A 35 5.20 -3.51 -8.01
CA TYR A 35 5.81 -4.71 -8.61
C TYR A 35 6.20 -5.80 -7.58
N CYS A 36 6.71 -5.41 -6.42
CA CYS A 36 7.14 -6.30 -5.33
C CYS A 36 7.06 -5.59 -3.96
N GLY A 37 6.15 -4.62 -3.82
CA GLY A 37 6.14 -3.71 -2.69
C GLY A 37 4.80 -3.59 -1.99
N ALA A 38 4.80 -2.74 -0.97
CA ALA A 38 3.72 -2.52 -0.04
C ALA A 38 2.43 -2.09 -0.75
N ALA A 39 2.52 -1.26 -1.80
CA ALA A 39 1.37 -0.84 -2.60
C ALA A 39 0.64 -2.03 -3.26
N GLY A 40 1.39 -2.95 -3.89
CA GLY A 40 0.77 -4.09 -4.59
C GLY A 40 0.11 -5.09 -3.65
N VAL A 41 0.76 -5.39 -2.51
CA VAL A 41 0.17 -6.25 -1.47
C VAL A 41 -1.06 -5.56 -0.84
N GLY A 42 -1.01 -4.24 -0.66
CA GLY A 42 -2.10 -3.44 -0.11
C GLY A 42 -3.32 -3.44 -1.00
N ASP A 43 -3.13 -3.18 -2.29
CA ASP A 43 -4.21 -3.22 -3.27
C ASP A 43 -4.88 -4.60 -3.30
N TYR A 44 -4.09 -5.67 -3.22
CA TYR A 44 -4.63 -7.01 -3.15
C TYR A 44 -5.51 -7.24 -1.90
N LEU A 45 -5.02 -6.84 -0.72
CA LEU A 45 -5.75 -6.96 0.54
C LEU A 45 -7.01 -6.08 0.57
N LEU A 46 -6.96 -4.89 -0.02
CA LEU A 46 -8.13 -4.02 -0.20
C LEU A 46 -9.17 -4.68 -1.10
N ASN A 47 -8.76 -5.22 -2.24
CA ASN A 47 -9.67 -5.86 -3.18
C ASN A 47 -10.37 -7.09 -2.59
N ILE A 48 -9.66 -7.93 -1.82
CA ILE A 48 -10.29 -9.07 -1.16
C ILE A 48 -11.22 -8.62 -0.01
N THR A 49 -10.88 -7.53 0.68
CA THR A 49 -11.76 -6.90 1.68
C THR A 49 -13.06 -6.43 1.04
N ILE A 50 -12.99 -5.70 -0.08
CA ILE A 50 -14.18 -5.23 -0.83
C ILE A 50 -15.04 -6.42 -1.27
N ALA A 51 -14.41 -7.49 -1.76
CA ALA A 51 -15.11 -8.66 -2.27
C ALA A 51 -15.73 -9.56 -1.16
N LYS A 52 -15.15 -9.60 0.04
CA LYS A 52 -15.51 -10.55 1.11
C LYS A 52 -16.02 -9.92 2.40
N ARG A 53 -15.90 -8.61 2.57
CA ARG A 53 -16.24 -7.86 3.81
C ARG A 53 -15.56 -8.45 5.06
N SER A 54 -14.26 -8.70 4.97
CA SER A 54 -13.49 -9.30 6.07
C SER A 54 -12.64 -8.26 6.79
N GLU A 55 -12.95 -7.99 8.06
CA GLU A 55 -12.19 -7.05 8.90
C GLU A 55 -10.71 -7.40 9.00
N ARG A 56 -10.36 -8.69 9.08
CA ARG A 56 -8.96 -9.14 9.09
C ARG A 56 -8.12 -8.62 7.92
N TYR A 57 -8.69 -8.57 6.71
CA TYR A 57 -7.96 -8.10 5.53
C TYR A 57 -7.96 -6.56 5.45
N GLN A 58 -8.98 -5.94 6.05
CA GLN A 58 -9.06 -4.50 6.22
C GLN A 58 -7.98 -3.98 7.17
N ASP A 59 -7.81 -4.62 8.32
CA ASP A 59 -6.78 -4.27 9.30
C ASP A 59 -5.38 -4.41 8.68
N ALA A 60 -5.14 -5.52 7.97
CA ALA A 60 -3.88 -5.73 7.27
C ALA A 60 -3.64 -4.70 6.15
N ALA A 61 -4.68 -4.27 5.43
CA ALA A 61 -4.56 -3.20 4.46
C ALA A 61 -4.27 -1.83 5.12
N SER A 62 -4.84 -1.57 6.29
CA SER A 62 -4.57 -0.37 7.10
C SER A 62 -3.11 -0.33 7.58
N ASP A 63 -2.60 -1.46 8.07
CA ASP A 63 -1.18 -1.61 8.48
C ASP A 63 -0.21 -1.34 7.33
N LEU A 64 -0.59 -1.68 6.09
CA LEU A 64 0.19 -1.31 4.91
C LEU A 64 0.16 0.18 4.60
N GLY A 65 -0.97 0.84 4.85
CA GLY A 65 -1.03 2.30 4.81
C GLY A 65 0.00 2.93 5.75
N HIS A 66 0.13 2.39 6.97
CA HIS A 66 1.19 2.80 7.90
C HIS A 66 2.59 2.47 7.38
N CYS A 67 2.80 1.28 6.81
CA CYS A 67 4.10 0.90 6.23
C CYS A 67 4.52 1.84 5.10
N LEU A 68 3.59 2.23 4.21
CA LEU A 68 3.86 3.18 3.13
C LEU A 68 4.33 4.54 3.67
N LEU A 69 3.78 4.99 4.79
CA LEU A 69 4.19 6.23 5.45
C LEU A 69 5.52 6.08 6.19
N LEU A 70 5.74 4.96 6.89
CA LEU A 70 6.99 4.68 7.60
C LEU A 70 8.18 4.51 6.65
N LEU A 71 7.93 3.93 5.48
CA LEU A 71 8.93 3.76 4.42
C LEU A 71 9.08 5.02 3.54
N SER A 72 8.19 6.00 3.69
CA SER A 72 8.37 7.30 3.06
C SER A 72 9.47 8.08 3.77
N SER A 73 10.16 8.92 3.00
CA SER A 73 11.15 9.87 3.52
C SER A 73 10.49 11.21 3.85
N GLY A 74 11.27 12.17 4.34
CA GLY A 74 10.80 13.54 4.53
C GLY A 74 9.94 13.73 5.79
N PRO A 75 9.49 14.97 6.04
CA PRO A 75 8.68 15.30 7.21
C PRO A 75 7.31 14.62 7.15
N GLN A 76 6.71 14.33 8.32
CA GLN A 76 5.35 13.74 8.39
C GLN A 76 4.30 14.55 7.64
N ALA A 77 4.44 15.88 7.58
CA ALA A 77 3.54 16.77 6.83
C ALA A 77 3.76 16.71 5.30
N HIS A 78 4.92 16.22 4.85
CA HIS A 78 5.34 16.18 3.45
C HIS A 78 6.14 14.89 3.15
N PRO A 79 5.50 13.71 3.21
CA PRO A 79 6.19 12.45 2.95
C PRO A 79 6.68 12.40 1.50
N GLY A 80 7.97 12.12 1.33
CA GLY A 80 8.62 11.84 0.05
C GLY A 80 8.61 10.34 -0.22
N PHE A 81 7.80 9.90 -1.17
CA PHE A 81 7.71 8.50 -1.57
C PHE A 81 8.77 8.18 -2.63
N PHE A 82 10.00 7.93 -2.17
CA PHE A 82 11.11 7.48 -3.00
C PHE A 82 11.13 5.96 -3.06
N THR A 83 11.39 5.41 -4.23
CA THR A 83 11.47 3.96 -4.41
C THR A 83 12.92 3.56 -4.59
N ALA A 84 13.29 2.37 -4.10
CA ALA A 84 14.70 1.92 -4.09
C ALA A 84 15.36 1.88 -5.49
N THR A 85 14.58 2.09 -6.56
CA THR A 85 14.99 2.10 -7.96
C THR A 85 14.80 3.46 -8.64
N ASP A 86 14.91 4.57 -7.90
CA ASP A 86 14.74 5.94 -8.43
C ASP A 86 15.84 6.35 -9.43
N THR A 87 15.88 5.67 -10.57
CA THR A 87 16.30 6.25 -11.82
C THR A 87 15.21 7.23 -12.28
N PRO A 88 15.57 8.39 -12.84
CA PRO A 88 14.61 9.42 -13.29
C PRO A 88 13.43 8.84 -14.08
N ASP A 89 13.70 7.86 -14.95
CA ASP A 89 12.73 7.20 -15.83
C ASP A 89 11.66 6.37 -15.11
N ARG A 90 11.86 6.01 -13.84
CA ARG A 90 10.96 5.12 -13.08
C ARG A 90 10.23 5.81 -11.93
N SER A 91 10.65 7.02 -11.57
CA SER A 91 10.12 7.83 -10.47
C SER A 91 8.59 8.04 -10.53
N LEU A 92 8.04 8.21 -11.73
CA LEU A 92 6.60 8.37 -11.98
C LEU A 92 5.93 7.11 -12.55
N SER A 93 6.63 5.99 -12.61
CA SER A 93 6.05 4.75 -13.16
C SER A 93 4.95 4.22 -12.26
N TRP A 94 3.95 3.55 -12.84
CA TRP A 94 2.92 2.87 -12.05
C TRP A 94 3.49 1.68 -11.26
N SER A 95 4.38 0.90 -11.87
CA SER A 95 4.88 -0.35 -11.27
C SER A 95 5.84 -0.13 -10.10
N MET A 96 6.68 0.90 -10.17
CA MET A 96 7.76 1.13 -9.19
C MET A 96 7.71 2.53 -8.60
N GLY A 97 7.06 3.51 -9.21
CA GLY A 97 7.14 4.91 -8.82
C GLY A 97 5.92 5.43 -8.05
N LEU A 98 5.89 6.76 -7.91
CA LEU A 98 4.88 7.50 -7.15
C LEU A 98 3.45 7.23 -7.64
N CYS A 99 3.25 7.07 -8.95
CA CYS A 99 1.93 6.77 -9.51
C CYS A 99 1.32 5.48 -8.95
N GLY A 100 2.14 4.45 -8.68
CA GLY A 100 1.69 3.21 -8.05
C GLY A 100 1.24 3.41 -6.61
N VAL A 101 2.03 4.16 -5.83
CA VAL A 101 1.76 4.49 -4.43
C VAL A 101 0.49 5.33 -4.29
N LEU A 102 0.35 6.37 -5.13
CA LEU A 102 -0.85 7.22 -5.14
C LEU A 102 -2.11 6.45 -5.56
N SER A 103 -1.97 5.47 -6.46
CA SER A 103 -3.09 4.61 -6.85
C SER A 103 -3.59 3.79 -5.66
N SER A 104 -2.69 3.28 -4.83
CA SER A 104 -3.06 2.57 -3.59
C SER A 104 -3.75 3.46 -2.57
N PHE A 105 -3.24 4.68 -2.35
CA PHE A 105 -3.93 5.64 -1.47
C PHE A 105 -5.32 6.01 -1.98
N ARG A 106 -5.48 6.16 -3.30
CA ARG A 106 -6.80 6.39 -3.91
C ARG A 106 -7.74 5.21 -3.65
N LEU A 107 -7.28 3.98 -3.82
CA LEU A 107 -8.08 2.79 -3.58
C LEU A 107 -8.50 2.68 -2.10
N ALA A 108 -7.58 2.95 -1.19
CA ALA A 108 -7.85 3.01 0.25
C ALA A 108 -8.88 4.11 0.59
N HIS A 109 -8.75 5.30 0.00
CA HIS A 109 -9.70 6.40 0.19
C HIS A 109 -11.12 6.07 -0.32
N CYS A 110 -11.21 5.36 -1.45
CA CYS A 110 -12.49 4.91 -1.98
C CYS A 110 -13.09 3.72 -1.20
N SER A 111 -12.37 3.15 -0.24
CA SER A 111 -12.77 1.98 0.54
C SER A 111 -13.02 2.38 2.01
N PRO A 112 -14.28 2.45 2.47
CA PRO A 112 -14.60 2.86 3.84
C PRO A 112 -13.85 2.05 4.89
N GLY A 113 -13.18 2.72 5.84
CA GLY A 113 -12.46 2.10 6.96
C GLY A 113 -11.10 1.48 6.61
N CYS A 114 -10.59 1.68 5.39
CA CYS A 114 -9.30 1.12 4.95
C CYS A 114 -8.14 2.13 4.96
N LEU A 115 -8.42 3.40 5.28
CA LEU A 115 -7.36 4.38 5.49
C LEU A 115 -6.76 4.18 6.88
N PRO A 116 -5.41 4.27 7.01
CA PRO A 116 -4.80 4.39 8.31
C PRO A 116 -5.40 5.60 9.04
N ASP A 117 -5.67 5.46 10.34
CA ASP A 117 -6.11 6.56 11.19
C ASP A 117 -4.91 7.51 11.34
N LEU A 118 -4.76 8.41 10.37
CA LEU A 118 -3.69 9.39 10.38
C LEU A 118 -3.89 10.27 11.61
N PRO A 119 -2.89 10.43 12.49
CA PRO A 119 -3.03 11.35 13.61
C PRO A 119 -3.44 12.71 13.03
N ALA A 120 -4.55 13.25 13.55
CA ALA A 120 -5.10 14.52 13.09
C ALA A 120 -3.95 15.52 12.96
N MET A 121 -3.71 16.02 11.75
CA MET A 121 -2.70 17.03 11.48
C MET A 121 -2.86 18.13 12.53
N SER A 122 -1.90 18.27 13.43
CA SER A 122 -1.82 19.46 14.26
C SER A 122 -1.65 20.62 13.28
N ALA A 123 -2.68 21.46 13.18
CA ALA A 123 -2.65 22.66 12.35
C ALA A 123 -1.57 23.59 12.91
N GLY A 124 -0.32 23.40 12.45
CA GLY A 124 0.83 23.97 13.11
C GLY A 124 2.05 24.04 12.22
N ARG A 125 2.02 24.95 11.24
CA ARG A 125 2.91 26.12 11.09
C ARG A 125 2.83 26.59 9.65
N SER A 126 2.37 27.83 9.43
CA SER A 126 2.38 28.46 8.12
C SER A 126 3.79 28.48 7.55
N VAL A 127 3.95 27.99 6.32
CA VAL A 127 5.19 28.13 5.56
C VAL A 127 5.30 29.61 5.15
N PRO A 128 6.38 30.33 5.47
CA PRO A 128 6.55 31.71 5.01
C PRO A 128 6.67 31.72 3.48
N HIS A 129 5.80 32.50 2.85
CA HIS A 129 5.83 32.76 1.40
C HIS A 129 7.12 33.52 1.07
N PRO A 130 7.95 33.07 0.11
CA PRO A 130 9.08 33.88 -0.35
C PRO A 130 8.52 35.14 -1.00
N SER A 131 8.83 36.30 -0.41
CA SER A 131 8.58 37.60 -1.00
C SER A 131 9.51 37.76 -2.20
N HIS A 132 8.98 37.67 -3.41
CA HIS A 132 9.65 38.19 -4.59
C HIS A 132 9.58 39.72 -4.53
N THR A 133 10.70 40.37 -4.20
CA THR A 133 10.90 41.79 -4.49
C THR A 133 11.23 41.96 -5.98
N PRO A 134 10.63 42.96 -6.66
CA PRO A 134 10.89 43.29 -8.06
C PRO A 134 12.29 43.86 -8.29
#